data_AF-A0A7W9BEA2-F1
#
_entry.id   AF-A0A7W9BEA2-F1
#
_cell.length_a   1.000
_cell.length_b   1.000
_cell.length_c   1.000
_cell.angle_alpha   90.00
_cell.angle_beta   90.00
_cell.angle_gamma   90.00
#
_symmetry.space_group_name_H-M   'P 1'
#
loop_
_entity.id
_entity.type
_entity.pdbx_description
1 polymer ?
#
loop_
_entity_poly.entity_id
_entity_poly.type
_entity_poly.pdbx_seq_one_letter_code
_entity_poly.pdbx_strand_id
1 'polypeptide(L)'
;MPQTRPRDGADPRIALYQANVDQVAQGGRYFAWYGCQACHGESATGVRNLADGQWRHGGDFDQVFASIADRHGALRYAVRVPPEQLWQLTAYARDLPLHTPEKLHRQAVDQRAEPVGNSWSGPQ
;
A
#
# COMPACT_ATOMS: atom_id res chain seq x y z
N MET A 1 -11.75 9.32 7.41
CA MET A 1 -11.09 8.02 7.26
C MET A 1 -12.13 6.90 7.11
N PRO A 2 -12.35 6.32 5.91
CA PRO A 2 -13.23 5.20 5.64
C PRO A 2 -13.05 4.04 6.60
N GLN A 3 -14.17 3.60 7.17
CA GLN A 3 -14.24 2.44 8.06
C GLN A 3 -14.61 1.15 7.30
N THR A 4 -14.73 1.22 5.97
CA THR A 4 -15.24 0.12 5.13
C THR A 4 -14.42 0.00 3.84
N ARG A 5 -14.51 -1.17 3.20
CA ARG A 5 -13.98 -1.39 1.85
C ARG A 5 -14.55 -0.42 0.80
N PRO A 6 -13.85 -0.21 -0.34
CA PRO A 6 -14.42 0.45 -1.51
C PRO A 6 -15.68 -0.27 -1.99
N ARG A 7 -16.65 0.47 -2.52
CA ARG A 7 -17.87 -0.12 -3.10
C ARG A 7 -17.57 -0.80 -4.44
N ASP A 8 -16.79 -0.11 -5.26
CA ASP A 8 -16.36 -0.48 -6.62
C ASP A 8 -15.20 0.45 -7.04
N GLY A 9 -14.73 0.29 -8.28
CA GLY A 9 -13.66 1.12 -8.85
C GLY A 9 -14.04 2.60 -9.08
N ALA A 10 -15.29 3.00 -8.90
CA ALA A 10 -15.78 4.36 -9.04
C ALA A 10 -16.09 5.04 -7.70
N ASP A 11 -15.73 4.41 -6.57
CA ASP A 11 -15.96 4.95 -5.25
C ASP A 11 -15.30 6.34 -5.09
N PRO A 12 -16.05 7.42 -4.80
CA PRO A 12 -15.52 8.78 -4.80
C PRO A 12 -14.44 9.00 -3.72
N ARG A 13 -14.38 8.13 -2.71
CA ARG A 13 -13.35 8.19 -1.68
C ARG A 13 -11.97 7.85 -2.22
N ILE A 14 -11.87 7.13 -3.35
CA ILE A 14 -10.59 6.73 -3.96
C ILE A 14 -9.68 7.94 -4.21
N ALA A 15 -10.23 9.05 -4.71
CA ALA A 15 -9.47 10.26 -4.98
C ALA A 15 -8.83 10.85 -3.72
N LEU A 16 -9.45 10.68 -2.55
CA LEU A 16 -8.89 11.15 -1.27
C LEU A 16 -7.60 10.41 -0.88
N TYR A 17 -7.34 9.24 -1.47
CA TYR A 17 -6.14 8.42 -1.25
C TYR A 17 -5.17 8.49 -2.42
N GLN A 18 -5.60 8.11 -3.63
CA GLN A 18 -4.71 8.00 -4.78
C GLN A 18 -4.15 9.34 -5.26
N ALA A 19 -4.90 10.43 -5.10
CA ALA A 19 -4.43 11.77 -5.50
C ALA A 19 -3.80 12.56 -4.35
N ASN A 20 -3.73 11.97 -3.15
CA ASN A 20 -3.19 12.62 -1.96
C ASN A 20 -1.80 12.06 -1.63
N VAL A 21 -0.77 12.88 -1.82
CA VAL A 21 0.63 12.50 -1.60
C VAL A 21 0.91 12.04 -0.17
N ASP A 22 0.23 12.60 0.83
CA ASP A 22 0.41 12.21 2.23
C ASP A 22 -0.16 10.82 2.49
N GLN A 23 -1.30 10.49 1.88
CA GLN A 23 -1.94 9.18 2.00
C GLN A 23 -1.13 8.09 1.28
N VAL A 24 -0.57 8.41 0.12
CA VAL A 24 0.35 7.51 -0.61
C VAL A 24 1.64 7.30 0.20
N ALA A 25 2.23 8.36 0.76
CA ALA A 25 3.43 8.25 1.59
C ALA A 25 3.17 7.41 2.85
N GLN A 26 2.03 7.61 3.52
CA GLN A 26 1.61 6.77 4.64
C GLN A 26 1.44 5.30 4.23
N GLY A 27 0.87 5.05 3.05
CA GLY A 27 0.78 3.71 2.48
C GLY A 27 2.14 3.06 2.28
N GLY A 28 3.15 3.81 1.85
CA GLY A 28 4.54 3.33 1.73
C GLY A 28 5.19 2.98 3.08
N ARG A 29 4.85 3.72 4.14
CA ARG A 29 5.25 3.36 5.52
C ARG A 29 4.58 2.08 5.99
N TYR A 30 3.28 1.92 5.76
CA TYR A 30 2.57 0.69 6.09
C TYR A 30 3.04 -0.51 5.26
N PHE A 31 3.40 -0.30 4.00
CA PHE A 31 3.95 -1.35 3.15
C PHE A 31 5.24 -1.93 3.73
N ALA A 32 6.08 -1.07 4.31
CA ALA A 32 7.26 -1.51 5.03
C ALA A 32 6.93 -2.16 6.38
N TRP A 33 6.07 -1.52 7.17
CA TRP A 33 5.66 -2.00 8.50
C TRP A 33 5.05 -3.41 8.46
N TYR A 34 4.16 -3.66 7.49
CA TYR A 34 3.53 -4.96 7.31
C TYR A 34 4.39 -5.99 6.56
N GLY A 35 5.62 -5.62 6.20
CA GLY A 35 6.60 -6.50 5.57
C GLY A 35 6.29 -6.85 4.12
N CYS A 36 5.45 -6.08 3.42
CA CYS A 36 5.05 -6.36 2.04
C CYS A 36 6.26 -6.40 1.09
N GLN A 37 7.27 -5.56 1.36
CA GLN A 37 8.53 -5.49 0.62
C GLN A 37 9.37 -6.78 0.65
N ALA A 38 9.13 -7.68 1.62
CA ALA A 38 9.83 -8.96 1.66
C ALA A 38 9.54 -9.82 0.41
N CYS A 39 8.36 -9.64 -0.18
CA CYS A 39 7.94 -10.35 -1.39
C CYS A 39 7.84 -9.42 -2.62
N HIS A 40 7.48 -8.15 -2.41
CA HIS A 40 7.15 -7.17 -3.45
C HIS A 40 8.16 -6.01 -3.54
N GLY A 41 9.33 -6.14 -2.93
CA GLY A 41 10.39 -5.12 -2.94
C GLY A 41 11.14 -5.04 -4.27
N GLU A 42 12.25 -4.28 -4.29
CA GLU A 42 13.01 -3.96 -5.51
C GLU A 42 13.54 -5.18 -6.27
N SER A 43 13.82 -6.29 -5.57
CA SER A 43 14.28 -7.55 -6.17
C SER A 43 13.14 -8.46 -6.66
N ALA A 44 11.89 -8.04 -6.52
CA ALA A 44 10.75 -8.81 -6.97
C ALA A 44 10.73 -8.91 -8.51
N THR A 45 10.27 -10.05 -9.01
CA THR A 45 10.19 -10.35 -10.44
C THR A 45 8.84 -10.95 -10.81
N GLY A 46 8.46 -10.80 -12.08
CA GLY A 46 7.17 -11.25 -12.60
C GLY A 46 6.01 -10.65 -11.80
N VAL A 47 4.98 -11.45 -11.53
CA VAL A 47 3.75 -11.01 -10.83
C VAL A 47 3.95 -10.47 -9.40
N ARG A 48 5.15 -10.59 -8.84
CA ARG A 48 5.50 -9.96 -7.55
C ARG A 48 6.08 -8.56 -7.71
N ASN A 49 6.59 -8.20 -8.88
CA ASN A 49 7.05 -6.85 -9.14
C ASN A 49 5.85 -5.93 -9.38
N LEU A 50 5.35 -5.28 -8.34
CA LEU A 50 4.19 -4.39 -8.48
C LEU A 50 4.52 -3.10 -9.25
N ALA A 51 5.81 -2.77 -9.42
CA ALA A 51 6.25 -1.58 -10.15
C ALA A 51 6.20 -1.75 -11.68
N ASP A 52 5.99 -2.97 -12.20
CA ASP A 52 5.83 -3.19 -13.65
C ASP A 52 4.39 -2.90 -14.15
N GLY A 53 3.46 -2.63 -13.22
CA GLY A 53 2.06 -2.35 -13.51
C GLY A 53 1.25 -3.55 -14.05
N GLN A 54 1.79 -4.76 -14.02
CA GLN A 54 1.13 -5.98 -14.50
C GLN A 54 0.29 -6.63 -13.39
N TRP A 55 -1.01 -6.36 -13.41
CA TRP A 55 -1.93 -6.85 -12.38
C TRP A 55 -2.57 -8.19 -12.73
N ARG A 56 -2.26 -9.24 -11.94
CA ARG A 56 -2.84 -10.59 -12.12
C ARG A 56 -4.34 -10.66 -11.80
N HIS A 57 -4.81 -9.87 -10.84
CA HIS A 57 -6.16 -9.95 -10.29
C HIS A 57 -7.00 -8.69 -10.56
N GLY A 58 -6.63 -7.95 -11.61
CA GLY A 58 -7.20 -6.64 -11.91
C GLY A 58 -6.46 -5.53 -11.15
N GLY A 59 -6.36 -4.37 -11.81
CA GLY A 59 -5.59 -3.23 -11.33
C GLY A 59 -6.44 -2.09 -10.77
N ASP A 60 -7.77 -2.22 -10.76
CA ASP A 60 -8.66 -1.20 -10.20
C ASP A 60 -8.55 -1.12 -8.67
N PHE A 61 -8.96 -0.01 -8.07
CA PHE A 61 -8.61 0.28 -6.67
C PHE A 61 -9.28 -0.71 -5.73
N ASP A 62 -10.56 -1.00 -5.96
CA ASP A 62 -11.32 -2.02 -5.27
C ASP A 62 -10.73 -3.43 -5.46
N GLN A 63 -10.22 -3.74 -6.64
CA GLN A 63 -9.59 -5.04 -6.96
C GLN A 63 -8.25 -5.21 -6.23
N VAL A 64 -7.41 -4.17 -6.22
CA VAL A 64 -6.14 -4.17 -5.49
C VAL A 64 -6.40 -4.22 -3.99
N PHE A 65 -7.37 -3.45 -3.48
CA PHE A 65 -7.81 -3.50 -2.09
C PHE A 65 -8.23 -4.91 -1.68
N ALA A 66 -9.11 -5.55 -2.46
CA ALA A 66 -9.55 -6.92 -2.20
C ALA A 66 -8.38 -7.93 -2.27
N SER A 67 -7.44 -7.71 -3.19
CA SER A 67 -6.25 -8.57 -3.30
C SER A 67 -5.37 -8.50 -2.05
N ILE A 68 -5.15 -7.30 -1.50
CA ILE A 68 -4.41 -7.13 -0.24
C ILE A 68 -5.21 -7.73 0.93
N ALA A 69 -6.48 -7.41 1.05
CA ALA A 69 -7.31 -7.81 2.19
C ALA A 69 -7.50 -9.33 2.29
N ASP A 70 -7.76 -9.99 1.15
CA ASP A 70 -8.35 -11.34 1.14
C ASP A 70 -7.41 -12.43 0.59
N ARG A 71 -6.42 -12.08 -0.25
CA ARG A 71 -5.62 -13.10 -0.96
C ARG A 71 -4.34 -13.53 -0.25
N HIS A 72 -4.04 -12.96 0.92
CA HIS A 72 -2.95 -13.41 1.80
C HIS A 72 -3.52 -14.32 2.90
N GLY A 73 -3.97 -15.52 2.52
CA GLY A 73 -4.82 -16.40 3.35
C GLY A 73 -4.34 -16.62 4.80
N ALA A 74 -3.04 -16.84 5.01
CA ALA A 74 -2.48 -17.03 6.36
C ALA A 74 -2.34 -15.73 7.17
N LEU A 75 -2.23 -14.57 6.50
CA LEU A 75 -2.03 -13.28 7.15
C LEU A 75 -3.35 -12.61 7.55
N ARG A 76 -4.47 -12.93 6.85
CA ARG A 76 -5.83 -12.44 7.17
C ARG A 76 -5.89 -10.92 7.34
N TYR A 77 -5.34 -10.17 6.38
CA TYR A 77 -5.20 -8.72 6.49
C TYR A 77 -6.53 -7.98 6.64
N ALA A 78 -7.62 -8.46 6.05
CA ALA A 78 -8.97 -7.92 6.27
C ALA A 78 -9.38 -7.82 7.76
N VAL A 79 -8.78 -8.61 8.65
CA VAL A 79 -9.06 -8.63 10.08
C VAL A 79 -7.96 -7.94 10.90
N ARG A 80 -6.72 -7.96 10.41
CA ARG A 80 -5.54 -7.47 11.17
C ARG A 80 -5.14 -6.03 10.84
N VAL A 81 -5.52 -5.54 9.67
CA VAL A 81 -5.13 -4.21 9.18
C VAL A 81 -6.39 -3.34 9.21
N PRO A 82 -6.36 -2.18 9.90
CA PRO A 82 -7.46 -1.24 9.88
C PRO A 82 -7.86 -0.87 8.45
N PRO A 83 -9.16 -0.70 8.14
CA PRO A 83 -9.62 -0.41 6.78
C PRO A 83 -8.89 0.77 6.15
N GLU A 84 -8.73 1.87 6.89
CA GLU A 84 -7.97 3.04 6.47
C GLU A 84 -6.57 2.71 5.95
N GLN A 85 -5.84 1.85 6.66
CA GLN A 85 -4.49 1.47 6.28
C GLN A 85 -4.49 0.57 5.04
N LEU A 86 -5.53 -0.25 4.84
CA LEU A 86 -5.73 -0.95 3.58
C LEU A 86 -5.99 0.00 2.41
N TRP A 87 -6.72 1.11 2.62
CA TRP A 87 -6.88 2.15 1.58
C TRP A 87 -5.54 2.80 1.23
N GLN A 88 -4.72 3.14 2.23
CA GLN A 88 -3.40 3.72 2.03
C GLN A 88 -2.42 2.75 1.34
N LEU A 89 -2.37 1.49 1.79
CA LEU A 89 -1.61 0.41 1.15
C LEU A 89 -2.02 0.23 -0.32
N THR A 90 -3.32 0.28 -0.60
CA THR A 90 -3.85 0.17 -1.96
C THR A 90 -3.41 1.33 -2.83
N ALA A 91 -3.51 2.57 -2.32
CA ALA A 91 -3.07 3.76 -3.04
C ALA A 91 -1.57 3.71 -3.34
N TYR A 92 -0.77 3.32 -2.35
CA TYR A 92 0.66 3.13 -2.50
C TYR A 92 1.02 2.05 -3.52
N ALA A 93 0.42 0.86 -3.43
CA ALA A 93 0.68 -0.24 -4.34
C ALA A 93 0.34 0.12 -5.80
N ARG A 94 -0.69 0.95 -5.99
CA ARG A 94 -1.07 1.49 -7.31
C ARG A 94 -0.19 2.64 -7.80
N ASP A 95 0.48 3.37 -6.91
CA ASP A 95 1.44 4.42 -7.29
C ASP A 95 2.81 3.86 -7.66
N LEU A 96 3.16 2.63 -7.22
CA LEU A 96 4.46 1.99 -7.49
C LEU A 96 4.93 2.06 -8.96
N PRO A 97 4.10 1.76 -9.97
CA PRO A 97 4.51 1.89 -11.38
C PRO A 97 4.83 3.33 -11.83
N LEU A 98 4.40 4.33 -11.06
CA LEU A 98 4.59 5.75 -11.30
C LEU A 98 5.73 6.35 -10.45
N HIS A 99 6.47 5.51 -9.72
CA HIS A 99 7.58 5.96 -8.89
C HIS A 99 8.75 6.40 -9.76
N THR A 100 9.01 7.70 -9.78
CA THR A 100 10.27 8.26 -10.28
C THR A 100 11.38 8.13 -9.24
N PRO A 101 12.68 8.25 -9.62
CA PRO A 101 13.78 8.26 -8.65
C PRO A 101 13.57 9.25 -7.49
N GLU A 102 12.96 10.41 -7.77
CA GLU A 102 12.66 11.42 -6.76
C GLU A 102 11.57 10.97 -5.77
N LYS A 103 10.52 10.28 -6.24
CA LYS A 103 9.49 9.70 -5.37
C LYS A 103 10.08 8.62 -4.46
N LEU A 104 10.89 7.73 -5.03
CA LEU A 104 11.59 6.69 -4.27
C LEU A 104 12.51 7.28 -3.20
N HIS A 105 13.26 8.33 -3.56
CA HIS A 105 14.14 9.02 -2.61
C HIS A 105 13.34 9.65 -1.46
N ARG A 106 12.25 10.39 -1.75
CA ARG A 106 11.40 10.99 -0.71
C ARG A 106 10.84 9.92 0.24
N GLN A 107 10.31 8.83 -0.31
CA GLN A 107 9.79 7.75 0.50
C GLN A 107 10.88 7.10 1.36
N ALA A 108 12.09 6.89 0.83
CA ALA A 108 13.20 6.36 1.59
C ALA A 108 13.64 7.32 2.71
N VAL A 109 13.56 8.63 2.49
CA VAL A 109 13.81 9.66 3.52
C VAL A 109 12.72 9.61 4.60
N ASP A 110 11.45 9.56 4.21
CA ASP A 110 10.32 9.46 5.15
C ASP A 110 10.45 8.21 6.03
N GLN A 111 10.79 7.06 5.44
CA GLN A 111 11.00 5.81 6.17
C GLN A 111 12.21 5.86 7.14
N ARG A 112 13.25 6.64 6.83
CA ARG A 112 14.40 6.83 7.74
C ARG A 112 14.08 7.73 8.92
N ALA A 113 13.08 8.61 8.78
CA ALA A 113 12.61 9.47 9.86
C ALA A 113 11.67 8.73 10.84
N GLU A 114 11.19 7.53 10.49
CA GLU A 114 10.35 6.72 11.37
C GLU A 114 11.13 6.23 12.61
N PRO A 115 10.52 6.24 13.81
CA PRO A 115 11.15 5.72 15.01
C PRO A 115 11.44 4.23 14.87
N VAL A 116 12.63 3.81 15.31
CA VAL A 116 13.03 2.39 15.36
C VAL A 116 13.17 1.94 16.82
N GLY A 117 12.62 0.77 17.18
CA GLY A 117 12.79 0.17 18.50
C GLY A 117 11.54 -0.47 19.10
N ASN A 118 11.69 -1.08 20.28
CA ASN A 118 10.70 -1.98 20.88
C ASN A 118 9.42 -1.29 21.39
N SER A 119 9.40 0.05 21.47
CA SER A 119 8.24 0.84 21.91
C SER A 119 7.44 1.45 20.75
N TRP A 120 7.88 1.26 19.50
CA TRP A 120 7.21 1.81 18.34
C TRP A 120 6.03 0.92 17.92
N SER A 121 4.84 1.52 17.79
CA SER A 121 3.59 0.83 17.47
C SER A 121 3.21 0.88 15.99
N GLY A 122 4.14 1.31 15.13
CA GLY A 122 3.91 1.52 13.71
C GLY A 122 3.73 3.00 13.33
N PRO A 123 3.67 3.29 12.02
CA PRO A 123 3.58 4.65 11.53
C PRO A 123 2.21 5.27 11.88
N GLN A 124 2.23 6.53 12.32
CA GLN A 124 1.05 7.29 12.77
C GLN A 124 0.16 7.71 11.61
#